data_AF-A0A9P6GWJ0-F1
#
_entry.id   AF-A0A9P6GWJ0-F1
#
_cell.length_a   1.000
_cell.length_b   1.000
_cell.length_c   1.000
_cell.angle_alpha   90.00
_cell.angle_beta   90.00
_cell.angle_gamma   90.00
#
_symmetry.space_group_name_H-M   'P 1'
#
loop_
_entity.id
_entity.type
_entity.pdbx_description
1 polymer ?
#
loop_
_entity_poly.entity_id
_entity_poly.type
_entity_poly.pdbx_seq_one_letter_code
_entity_poly.pdbx_strand_id
1 'polypeptide(L)'
;MLFRNHLYSVRKAAQVNEQAGKSNPKDKSFVDKVEVQEANQMGQPATKNVVFSDYRSSTAVQRCVFRRNMKEREVKREVFMLEGDENFEALTLRSKMTLLVKRSSDDVKNWFYDMGIEENLPDSWNEFKKSLIDHCCGSGLDNMIKYREELWSQYCIGLRSMASEKNINEEEVLKKLRKEYAPKTLQVIFYSFGISLKDVIERVEEWELFIETQASVKPRKKTFKPVKDIREVQKPKVTCYKCKMEGHYSNECKNNSAKLNSFERTKTEDCKLDTMYVIVVV
;
A
#
# COMPACT_ATOMS: atom_id res chain seq x y z
N MET A 1 -16.51 44.99 -15.15
CA MET A 1 -15.42 44.59 -14.23
C MET A 1 -14.62 43.50 -14.92
N LEU A 2 -13.41 43.83 -15.40
CA LEU A 2 -12.56 42.97 -16.22
C LEU A 2 -11.64 42.14 -15.31
N PHE A 3 -11.80 40.82 -15.29
CA PHE A 3 -10.87 39.92 -14.61
C PHE A 3 -9.66 39.65 -15.50
N ARG A 4 -8.49 40.14 -15.06
CA ARG A 4 -7.17 39.89 -15.64
C ARG A 4 -6.73 38.47 -15.34
N ASN A 5 -6.49 37.69 -16.39
CA ASN A 5 -5.75 36.43 -16.34
C ASN A 5 -4.27 36.70 -16.03
N HIS A 6 -3.81 36.30 -14.85
CA HIS A 6 -2.38 36.23 -14.54
C HIS A 6 -1.84 34.85 -14.95
N LEU A 7 -1.10 34.83 -16.05
CA LEU A 7 -0.26 33.71 -16.47
C LEU A 7 0.93 33.60 -15.51
N TYR A 8 1.05 32.48 -14.80
CA TYR A 8 2.25 32.12 -14.06
C TYR A 8 3.32 31.59 -15.02
N SER A 9 4.44 32.30 -15.07
CA SER A 9 5.68 31.90 -15.74
C SER A 9 6.47 30.95 -14.84
N VAL A 10 6.47 29.66 -15.14
CA VAL A 10 7.37 28.67 -14.53
C VAL A 10 8.75 28.78 -15.19
N ARG A 11 9.75 29.27 -14.44
CA ARG A 11 11.16 29.15 -14.83
C ARG A 11 11.85 28.07 -13.99
N LYS A 12 12.58 27.23 -14.74
CA LYS A 12 13.46 26.12 -14.35
C LYS A 12 14.67 26.56 -13.51
N ALA A 13 15.15 25.56 -12.76
CA ALA A 13 16.56 25.20 -12.49
C ALA A 13 17.16 25.58 -11.12
N ALA A 14 17.44 24.54 -10.33
CA ALA A 14 18.66 24.36 -9.53
C ALA A 14 18.79 22.84 -9.30
N GLN A 15 19.57 22.14 -10.13
CA GLN A 15 20.91 21.63 -9.83
C GLN A 15 21.00 20.82 -8.52
N VAL A 16 20.88 19.51 -8.75
CA VAL A 16 21.27 18.41 -7.87
C VAL A 16 22.79 18.50 -7.62
N ASN A 17 23.19 18.46 -6.34
CA ASN A 17 24.57 18.19 -5.95
C ASN A 17 24.57 16.90 -5.13
N GLU A 18 24.97 15.80 -5.78
CA GLU A 18 25.22 14.50 -5.15
C GLU A 18 26.52 14.58 -4.35
N GLN A 19 26.41 14.51 -3.02
CA GLN A 19 27.51 14.06 -2.18
C GLN A 19 27.13 12.74 -1.54
N ALA A 20 27.75 11.67 -2.03
CA ALA A 20 27.71 10.34 -1.45
C ALA A 20 28.40 10.36 -0.08
N GLY A 21 27.60 10.46 0.99
CA GLY A 21 28.02 10.21 2.35
C GLY A 21 28.19 8.70 2.58
N LYS A 22 29.44 8.23 2.57
CA LYS A 22 29.80 6.93 3.13
C LYS A 22 29.69 7.02 4.65
N SER A 23 28.77 6.28 5.28
CA SER A 23 28.76 6.07 6.73
C SER A 23 28.86 4.59 7.07
N ASN A 24 29.84 4.32 7.94
CA ASN A 24 30.31 3.04 8.47
C ASN A 24 29.22 2.10 9.03
N PRO A 25 29.46 0.77 8.99
CA PRO A 25 28.73 -0.22 9.78
C PRO A 25 29.58 -0.64 10.99
N LYS A 26 29.52 0.08 12.12
CA LYS A 26 29.98 -0.43 13.42
C LYS A 26 29.18 0.17 14.57
N ASP A 27 28.86 -0.69 15.53
CA ASP A 27 28.40 -0.42 16.89
C ASP A 27 26.96 0.08 17.11
N LYS A 28 26.06 -0.90 17.32
CA LYS A 28 25.02 -0.81 18.35
C LYS A 28 24.92 -2.15 19.09
N SER A 29 25.84 -2.38 20.03
CA SER A 29 25.57 -3.29 21.14
C SER A 29 24.59 -2.60 22.09
N PHE A 30 23.35 -3.05 22.12
CA PHE A 30 22.38 -2.68 23.16
C PHE A 30 22.78 -3.45 24.42
N VAL A 31 23.57 -2.82 25.29
CA VAL A 31 23.95 -3.35 26.60
C VAL A 31 23.07 -2.67 27.62
N ASP A 32 22.06 -3.40 28.12
CA ASP A 32 21.39 -3.09 29.37
C ASP A 32 22.43 -3.17 30.50
N LYS A 33 22.97 -2.03 30.89
CA LYS A 33 23.76 -1.91 32.12
C LYS A 33 22.80 -1.93 33.31
N VAL A 34 22.57 -3.13 33.84
CA VAL A 34 22.13 -3.29 35.22
C VAL A 34 23.36 -3.14 36.10
N GLU A 35 23.41 -2.04 36.84
CA GLU A 35 24.43 -1.77 37.84
C GLU A 35 24.16 -2.65 39.07
N VAL A 36 24.82 -3.80 39.13
CA VAL A 36 24.82 -4.68 40.31
C VAL A 36 25.92 -4.19 41.25
N GLN A 37 25.52 -3.65 42.40
CA GLN A 37 26.44 -3.39 43.51
C GLN A 37 26.92 -4.72 44.08
N GLU A 38 28.20 -5.03 43.86
CA GLU A 38 28.89 -6.18 44.44
C GLU A 38 29.17 -5.96 45.92
N ALA A 39 28.34 -6.54 46.79
CA ALA A 39 28.73 -6.82 48.17
C ALA A 39 29.46 -8.17 48.22
N ASN A 40 30.77 -8.11 48.44
CA ASN A 40 31.64 -9.24 48.75
C ASN A 40 31.13 -10.02 49.97
N GLN A 41 30.55 -11.20 49.76
CA GLN A 41 30.62 -12.31 50.73
C GLN A 41 30.88 -13.62 49.98
N MET A 42 32.05 -14.20 50.24
CA MET A 42 32.42 -15.55 49.87
C MET A 42 31.43 -16.55 50.49
N GLY A 43 30.55 -17.09 49.65
CA GLY A 43 29.68 -18.21 49.95
C GLY A 43 29.41 -18.95 48.65
N GLN A 44 29.71 -20.24 48.63
CA GLN A 44 29.70 -21.16 47.49
C GLN A 44 28.51 -20.93 46.52
N PRO A 45 28.70 -21.02 45.19
CA PRO A 45 27.61 -20.90 44.24
C PRO A 45 26.75 -22.17 44.30
N ALA A 46 25.70 -22.12 45.12
CA ALA A 46 24.57 -23.03 44.96
C ALA A 46 23.95 -22.74 43.59
N THR A 47 24.23 -23.62 42.63
CA THR A 47 23.57 -23.67 41.33
C THR A 47 22.07 -23.81 41.56
N LYS A 48 21.36 -22.69 41.63
CA LYS A 48 19.90 -22.67 41.50
C LYS A 48 19.62 -23.12 40.08
N ASN A 49 19.38 -24.43 39.91
CA ASN A 49 18.73 -24.98 38.74
C ASN A 49 17.46 -24.16 38.55
N VAL A 50 17.48 -23.23 37.59
CA VAL A 50 16.26 -22.67 37.02
C VAL A 50 15.61 -23.85 36.33
N VAL A 51 14.74 -24.53 37.07
CA VAL A 51 13.85 -25.54 36.54
C VAL A 51 12.95 -24.77 35.58
N PHE A 52 13.37 -24.67 34.32
CA PHE A 52 12.45 -24.54 33.21
C PHE A 52 11.59 -25.79 33.33
N SER A 53 10.45 -25.66 34.01
CA SER A 53 9.48 -26.73 34.04
C SER A 53 9.15 -26.96 32.58
N ASP A 54 9.56 -28.13 32.09
CA ASP A 54 9.11 -28.63 30.81
C ASP A 54 7.59 -28.71 30.94
N TYR A 55 6.94 -27.62 30.55
CA TYR A 55 5.54 -27.53 30.19
C TYR A 55 5.42 -28.42 28.96
N ARG A 56 5.51 -29.74 29.18
CA ARG A 56 5.15 -30.78 28.24
C ARG A 56 3.66 -30.60 28.05
N SER A 57 3.35 -29.71 27.12
CA SER A 57 2.05 -29.48 26.54
C SER A 57 1.48 -30.83 26.17
N SER A 58 0.49 -31.26 26.95
CA SER A 58 -0.55 -32.13 26.44
C SER A 58 -1.00 -31.51 25.12
N THR A 59 -0.82 -32.23 24.02
CA THR A 59 -1.16 -31.86 22.64
C THR A 59 -2.67 -31.76 22.43
N ALA A 60 -3.39 -31.23 23.41
CA ALA A 60 -4.71 -30.66 23.20
C ALA A 60 -4.49 -29.46 22.28
N VAL A 61 -4.95 -29.58 21.03
CA VAL A 61 -4.94 -28.54 20.01
C VAL A 61 -5.31 -27.21 20.67
N GLN A 62 -4.30 -26.39 20.92
CA GLN A 62 -4.48 -25.14 21.65
C GLN A 62 -5.26 -24.24 20.70
N ARG A 63 -6.57 -24.10 20.94
CA ARG A 63 -7.47 -23.38 20.05
C ARG A 63 -6.96 -21.95 19.88
N CYS A 64 -6.86 -21.49 18.63
CA CYS A 64 -6.67 -20.07 18.34
C CYS A 64 -7.82 -19.28 18.94
N VAL A 65 -7.48 -18.35 19.83
CA VAL A 65 -8.43 -17.57 20.62
C VAL A 65 -8.73 -16.24 19.93
N PHE A 66 -7.69 -15.58 19.38
CA PHE A 66 -7.83 -14.28 18.72
C PHE A 66 -7.78 -14.40 17.21
N ARG A 67 -8.68 -13.70 16.53
CA ARG A 67 -8.79 -13.61 15.07
C ARG A 67 -9.38 -12.28 14.67
N ARG A 68 -9.26 -11.91 13.40
CA ARG A 68 -9.93 -10.72 12.84
C ARG A 68 -11.46 -10.86 12.88
N ASN A 69 -12.13 -9.71 12.87
CA ASN A 69 -13.58 -9.55 12.92
C ASN A 69 -14.25 -10.14 14.17
N MET A 70 -13.54 -10.17 15.30
CA MET A 70 -14.14 -10.52 16.59
C MET A 70 -14.91 -9.33 17.17
N LYS A 71 -15.96 -9.61 17.95
CA LYS A 71 -16.65 -8.56 18.71
C LYS A 71 -15.75 -8.08 19.84
N GLU A 72 -15.74 -6.78 20.11
CA GLU A 72 -14.91 -6.18 21.17
C GLU A 72 -15.08 -6.87 22.53
N ARG A 73 -16.33 -7.18 22.90
CA ARG A 73 -16.64 -7.91 24.15
C ARG A 73 -16.00 -9.28 24.21
N GLU A 74 -15.91 -9.99 23.08
CA GLU A 74 -15.28 -11.30 23.01
C GLU A 74 -13.77 -11.17 23.18
N VAL A 75 -13.13 -10.25 22.45
CA VAL A 75 -11.68 -9.99 22.58
C VAL A 75 -11.33 -9.61 24.02
N LYS A 76 -12.07 -8.68 24.64
CA LYS A 76 -11.86 -8.27 26.04
C LYS A 76 -12.00 -9.43 27.02
N ARG A 77 -13.01 -10.30 26.83
CA ARG A 77 -13.20 -11.48 27.67
C ARG A 77 -11.99 -12.41 27.57
N GLU A 78 -11.52 -12.70 26.36
CA GLU A 78 -10.37 -13.60 26.18
C GLU A 78 -9.07 -13.01 26.76
N VAL A 79 -8.85 -11.69 26.59
CA VAL A 79 -7.73 -10.99 27.24
C VAL A 79 -7.84 -11.13 28.77
N PHE A 80 -9.03 -10.89 29.32
CA PHE A 80 -9.27 -10.99 30.76
C PHE A 80 -9.02 -12.41 31.31
N MET A 81 -9.44 -13.45 30.58
CA MET A 81 -9.18 -14.84 30.98
C MET A 81 -7.68 -15.16 31.04
N LEU A 82 -6.87 -14.56 30.16
CA LEU A 82 -5.42 -14.72 30.18
C LEU A 82 -4.74 -13.90 31.28
N GLU A 83 -5.23 -12.70 31.56
CA GLU A 83 -4.72 -11.86 32.66
C GLU A 83 -4.93 -12.51 34.04
N GLY A 84 -5.95 -13.36 34.17
CA GLY A 84 -6.23 -14.09 35.41
C GLY A 84 -5.30 -15.26 35.71
N ASP A 85 -4.37 -15.64 34.82
CA ASP A 85 -3.39 -16.69 35.07
C ASP A 85 -2.41 -16.25 36.19
N GLU A 86 -2.16 -17.11 37.19
CA GLU A 86 -1.37 -16.79 38.39
C GLU A 86 0.03 -16.24 38.10
N ASN A 87 0.64 -16.68 36.99
CA ASN A 87 1.97 -16.26 36.58
C ASN A 87 1.97 -15.05 35.65
N PHE A 88 0.80 -14.57 35.22
CA PHE A 88 0.70 -13.51 34.21
C PHE A 88 1.39 -12.23 34.69
N GLU A 89 1.16 -11.82 35.94
CA GLU A 89 1.72 -10.57 36.46
C GLU A 89 3.24 -10.59 36.64
N ALA A 90 3.83 -11.76 36.84
CA ALA A 90 5.28 -11.92 36.93
C ALA A 90 5.99 -11.82 35.56
N LEU A 91 5.25 -11.88 34.46
CA LEU A 91 5.83 -11.82 33.12
C LEU A 91 6.25 -10.39 32.74
N THR A 92 7.41 -10.30 32.07
CA THR A 92 7.82 -9.09 31.36
C THR A 92 6.77 -8.67 30.32
N LEU A 93 6.69 -7.37 29.99
CA LEU A 93 5.75 -6.85 28.99
C LEU A 93 5.85 -7.60 27.64
N ARG A 94 7.07 -7.82 27.15
CA ARG A 94 7.31 -8.56 25.90
C ARG A 94 6.81 -10.00 25.98
N SER A 95 6.95 -10.64 27.13
CA SER A 95 6.45 -11.99 27.37
C SER A 95 4.92 -12.03 27.43
N LYS A 96 4.27 -11.04 28.08
CA LYS A 96 2.81 -10.88 28.09
C LYS A 96 2.25 -10.76 26.66
N MET A 97 2.83 -9.89 25.83
CA MET A 97 2.44 -9.74 24.42
C MET A 97 2.62 -11.03 23.62
N THR A 98 3.79 -11.67 23.76
CA THR A 98 4.12 -12.90 23.03
C THR A 98 3.22 -14.07 23.41
N LEU A 99 2.87 -14.20 24.70
CA LEU A 99 1.95 -15.22 25.20
C LEU A 99 0.60 -15.13 24.49
N LEU A 100 0.08 -13.91 24.34
CA LEU A 100 -1.20 -13.67 23.69
C LEU A 100 -1.11 -13.99 22.19
N VAL A 101 -0.10 -13.44 21.50
CA VAL A 101 0.09 -13.62 20.05
C VAL A 101 0.30 -15.09 19.68
N LYS A 102 0.98 -15.88 20.52
CA LYS A 102 1.13 -17.33 20.33
C LYS A 102 -0.22 -18.07 20.28
N ARG A 103 -1.24 -17.55 20.95
CA ARG A 103 -2.60 -18.13 20.99
C ARG A 103 -3.55 -17.49 19.95
N SER A 104 -3.02 -16.68 19.04
CA SER A 104 -3.79 -15.98 18.01
C SER A 104 -3.69 -16.65 16.63
N SER A 105 -4.56 -16.25 15.70
CA SER A 105 -4.48 -16.62 14.30
C SER A 105 -3.24 -16.05 13.62
N ASP A 106 -2.86 -16.61 12.48
CA ASP A 106 -1.65 -16.19 11.76
C ASP A 106 -1.72 -14.72 11.31
N ASP A 107 -2.91 -14.20 10.95
CA ASP A 107 -3.10 -12.77 10.67
C ASP A 107 -2.64 -11.85 11.81
N VAL A 108 -2.97 -12.22 13.06
CA VAL A 108 -2.60 -11.44 14.25
C VAL A 108 -1.11 -11.62 14.55
N LYS A 109 -0.53 -12.79 14.26
CA LYS A 109 0.93 -13.02 14.40
C LYS A 109 1.72 -12.18 13.41
N ASN A 110 1.29 -12.16 12.14
CA ASN A 110 1.91 -11.35 11.10
C ASN A 110 1.81 -9.87 11.44
N TRP A 111 0.65 -9.40 11.87
CA TRP A 111 0.49 -8.03 12.36
C TRP A 111 1.46 -7.68 13.51
N PHE A 112 1.58 -8.56 14.50
CA PHE A 112 2.50 -8.33 15.61
C PHE A 112 3.97 -8.35 15.17
N TYR A 113 4.31 -9.20 14.20
CA TYR A 113 5.63 -9.25 13.58
C TYR A 113 5.96 -7.95 12.85
N ASP A 114 5.02 -7.43 12.04
CA ASP A 114 5.18 -6.18 11.31
C ASP A 114 5.36 -5.00 12.28
N MET A 115 4.56 -4.90 13.34
CA MET A 115 4.78 -3.89 14.39
C MET A 115 6.17 -3.96 15.02
N GLY A 116 6.70 -5.19 15.16
CA GLY A 116 8.05 -5.42 15.67
C GLY A 116 9.14 -4.96 14.71
N ILE A 117 8.98 -5.19 13.41
CA ILE A 117 9.92 -4.71 12.37
C ILE A 117 9.93 -3.19 12.31
N GLU A 118 8.76 -2.56 12.41
CA GLU A 118 8.63 -1.11 12.33
C GLU A 118 9.06 -0.39 13.61
N GLU A 119 9.56 -1.12 14.63
CA GLU A 119 9.91 -0.59 15.96
C GLU A 119 8.73 0.16 16.64
N ASN A 120 7.50 -0.17 16.25
CA ASN A 120 6.26 0.46 16.71
C ASN A 120 5.55 -0.39 17.77
N LEU A 121 6.32 -1.08 18.62
CA LEU A 121 5.75 -1.90 19.69
C LEU A 121 5.28 -1.00 20.84
N PRO A 122 4.10 -1.26 21.43
CA PRO A 122 3.62 -0.46 22.55
C PRO A 122 4.51 -0.57 23.80
N ASP A 123 4.73 0.56 24.47
CA ASP A 123 5.56 0.63 25.69
C ASP A 123 4.80 0.19 26.95
N SER A 124 3.47 0.10 26.86
CA SER A 124 2.62 -0.35 27.96
C SER A 124 1.68 -1.49 27.56
N TRP A 125 1.32 -2.30 28.56
CA TRP A 125 0.36 -3.38 28.37
C TRP A 125 -1.03 -2.87 27.95
N ASN A 126 -1.45 -1.71 28.47
CA ASN A 126 -2.75 -1.13 28.14
C ASN A 126 -2.82 -0.62 26.69
N GLU A 127 -1.75 -0.03 26.17
CA GLU A 127 -1.68 0.36 24.76
C GLU A 127 -1.70 -0.87 23.86
N PHE A 128 -0.94 -1.92 24.22
CA PHE A 128 -1.01 -3.18 23.48
C PHE A 128 -2.41 -3.78 23.46
N LYS A 129 -3.13 -3.80 24.59
CA LYS A 129 -4.53 -4.24 24.63
C LYS A 129 -5.41 -3.44 23.68
N LYS A 130 -5.27 -2.11 23.65
CA LYS A 130 -6.02 -1.25 22.72
C LYS A 130 -5.71 -1.60 21.27
N SER A 131 -4.43 -1.68 20.90
CA SER A 131 -4.01 -2.00 19.53
C SER A 131 -4.47 -3.41 19.09
N LEU A 132 -4.39 -4.39 19.99
CA LEU A 132 -4.88 -5.74 19.75
C LEU A 132 -6.39 -5.78 19.54
N ILE A 133 -7.16 -5.09 20.40
CA ILE A 133 -8.62 -4.99 20.28
C ILE A 133 -8.98 -4.33 18.95
N ASP A 134 -8.33 -3.21 18.62
CA ASP A 134 -8.57 -2.49 17.37
C ASP A 134 -8.28 -3.34 16.13
N HIS A 135 -7.18 -4.10 16.17
CA HIS A 135 -6.83 -5.04 15.12
C HIS A 135 -7.84 -6.18 15.00
N CYS A 136 -8.18 -6.84 16.10
CA CYS A 136 -9.10 -7.98 16.11
C CYS A 136 -10.53 -7.59 15.75
N CYS A 137 -10.97 -6.39 16.13
CA CYS A 137 -12.31 -5.88 15.83
C CYS A 137 -12.46 -5.27 14.45
N GLY A 138 -11.36 -5.05 13.72
CA GLY A 138 -11.40 -4.35 12.45
C GLY A 138 -11.79 -2.87 12.60
N SER A 139 -11.66 -2.29 13.80
CA SER A 139 -12.01 -0.89 14.06
C SER A 139 -10.85 0.07 13.79
N GLY A 140 -9.65 -0.46 13.51
CA GLY A 140 -8.48 0.34 13.15
C GLY A 140 -8.64 1.05 11.81
N LEU A 141 -7.92 2.16 11.65
CA LEU A 141 -7.90 2.99 10.45
C LEU A 141 -7.61 2.17 9.17
N ASP A 142 -6.72 1.17 9.25
CA ASP A 142 -6.36 0.32 8.11
C ASP A 142 -7.53 -0.49 7.55
N ASN A 143 -8.55 -0.76 8.35
CA ASN A 143 -9.73 -1.53 7.92
C ASN A 143 -10.78 -0.66 7.22
N MET A 144 -10.64 0.67 7.26
CA MET A 144 -11.49 1.55 6.48
C MET A 144 -11.10 1.46 5.00
N ILE A 145 -11.98 0.84 4.21
CA ILE A 145 -11.82 0.70 2.76
C ILE A 145 -12.82 1.62 2.09
N LYS A 146 -12.38 2.35 1.06
CA LYS A 146 -13.27 3.17 0.23
C LYS A 146 -14.17 2.25 -0.60
N TYR A 147 -15.48 2.45 -0.54
CA TYR A 147 -16.40 1.72 -1.41
C TYR A 147 -16.39 2.29 -2.85
N ARG A 148 -16.75 1.45 -3.83
CA ARG A 148 -16.72 1.84 -5.25
C ARG A 148 -17.61 3.05 -5.55
N GLU A 149 -18.83 3.04 -5.03
CA GLU A 149 -19.86 4.06 -5.26
C GLU A 149 -19.75 5.26 -4.30
N GLU A 150 -18.88 5.17 -3.30
CA GLU A 150 -18.65 6.24 -2.33
C GLU A 150 -17.80 7.36 -2.95
N LEU A 151 -18.12 8.61 -2.65
CA LEU A 151 -17.30 9.75 -3.03
C LEU A 151 -15.98 9.78 -2.24
N TRP A 152 -14.91 10.28 -2.83
CA TRP A 152 -13.64 10.44 -2.13
C TRP A 152 -13.74 11.44 -0.98
N SER A 153 -14.53 12.50 -1.13
CA SER A 153 -14.82 13.46 -0.05
C SER A 153 -15.47 12.78 1.15
N GLN A 154 -16.51 11.98 0.90
CA GLN A 154 -17.21 11.21 1.93
C GLN A 154 -16.28 10.22 2.65
N TYR A 155 -15.45 9.50 1.90
CA TYR A 155 -14.46 8.60 2.48
C TYR A 155 -13.47 9.35 3.39
N CYS A 156 -12.95 10.51 2.94
CA CYS A 156 -12.05 11.33 3.76
C CYS A 156 -12.74 11.88 5.02
N ILE A 157 -14.02 12.25 4.94
CA ILE A 157 -14.82 12.66 6.11
C ILE A 157 -15.00 11.48 7.09
N GLY A 158 -15.23 10.28 6.58
CA GLY A 158 -15.31 9.06 7.37
C GLY A 158 -14.02 8.78 8.15
N LEU A 159 -12.87 8.85 7.45
CA LEU A 159 -11.55 8.73 8.08
C LEU A 159 -11.31 9.80 9.15
N ARG A 160 -11.67 11.06 8.89
CA ARG A 160 -11.57 12.16 9.85
C ARG A 160 -12.41 11.91 11.10
N SER A 161 -13.64 11.41 10.92
CA SER A 161 -14.57 11.15 12.01
C SER A 161 -14.05 10.03 12.91
N MET A 162 -13.57 8.93 12.30
CA MET A 162 -12.93 7.83 13.02
C MET A 162 -11.67 8.30 13.76
N ALA A 163 -10.84 9.12 13.11
CA ALA A 163 -9.63 9.63 13.74
C ALA A 163 -9.93 10.53 14.95
N SER A 164 -10.99 11.33 14.87
CA SER A 164 -11.45 12.17 15.98
C SER A 164 -11.97 11.33 17.15
N GLU A 165 -12.73 10.28 16.88
CA GLU A 165 -13.26 9.35 17.90
C GLU A 165 -12.13 8.61 18.63
N LYS A 166 -11.08 8.23 17.90
CA LYS A 166 -9.96 7.44 18.42
C LYS A 166 -8.74 8.25 18.84
N ASN A 167 -8.81 9.58 18.73
CA ASN A 167 -7.68 10.48 18.98
C ASN A 167 -6.42 10.11 18.17
N ILE A 168 -6.63 9.74 16.90
CA ILE A 168 -5.57 9.40 15.94
C ILE A 168 -5.00 10.69 15.36
N ASN A 169 -3.68 10.73 15.20
CA ASN A 169 -3.01 11.89 14.62
C ASN A 169 -3.41 12.07 13.13
N GLU A 170 -3.64 13.31 12.73
CA GLU A 170 -3.99 13.69 11.36
C GLU A 170 -2.96 13.21 10.33
N GLU A 171 -1.67 13.23 10.68
CA GLU A 171 -0.60 12.72 9.79
C GLU A 171 -0.72 11.21 9.53
N GLU A 172 -1.23 10.42 10.48
CA GLU A 172 -1.48 9.00 10.26
C GLU A 172 -2.63 8.77 9.27
N VAL A 173 -3.66 9.61 9.33
CA VAL A 173 -4.76 9.60 8.35
C VAL A 173 -4.24 9.94 6.95
N LEU A 174 -3.40 10.97 6.84
CA LEU A 174 -2.78 11.34 5.57
C LEU A 174 -1.84 10.23 5.06
N LYS A 175 -1.08 9.57 5.94
CA LYS A 175 -0.23 8.42 5.59
C LYS A 175 -1.06 7.28 5.01
N LYS A 176 -2.25 7.01 5.56
CA LYS A 176 -3.19 6.04 4.98
C LYS A 176 -3.68 6.49 3.60
N LEU A 177 -4.18 7.73 3.47
CA LEU A 177 -4.67 8.25 2.19
C LEU A 177 -3.63 8.17 1.07
N ARG A 178 -2.35 8.39 1.39
CA ARG A 178 -1.22 8.27 0.44
C ARG A 178 -0.93 6.84 -0.01
N LYS A 179 -1.33 5.82 0.77
CA LYS A 179 -1.22 4.40 0.43
C LYS A 179 -2.41 3.89 -0.38
N GLU A 180 -3.57 4.55 -0.30
CA GLU A 180 -4.77 4.15 -1.03
C GLU A 180 -4.64 4.35 -2.54
N TYR A 181 -5.27 3.45 -3.32
CA TYR A 181 -5.26 3.54 -4.78
C TYR A 181 -6.22 4.62 -5.28
N ALA A 182 -5.74 5.86 -5.33
CA ALA A 182 -6.50 7.03 -5.77
C ALA A 182 -6.21 7.44 -7.23
N PRO A 183 -7.15 8.13 -7.91
CA PRO A 183 -6.87 8.82 -9.17
C PRO A 183 -5.66 9.76 -9.06
N LYS A 184 -4.86 9.88 -10.13
CA LYS A 184 -3.61 10.69 -10.14
C LYS A 184 -3.80 12.11 -9.62
N THR A 185 -4.91 12.77 -9.98
CA THR A 185 -5.20 14.13 -9.51
C THR A 185 -5.39 14.19 -8.00
N LEU A 186 -6.06 13.19 -7.40
CA LEU A 186 -6.23 13.11 -5.95
C LEU A 186 -4.94 12.73 -5.24
N GLN A 187 -4.11 11.88 -5.84
CA GLN A 187 -2.77 11.60 -5.29
C GLN A 187 -1.97 12.91 -5.13
N VAL A 188 -1.98 13.80 -6.12
CA VAL A 188 -1.31 15.12 -5.99
C VAL A 188 -1.84 15.92 -4.80
N ILE A 189 -3.15 15.87 -4.53
CA ILE A 189 -3.76 16.52 -3.36
C ILE A 189 -3.24 15.86 -2.06
N PHE A 190 -3.24 14.52 -1.97
CA PHE A 190 -2.81 13.78 -0.76
C PHE A 190 -1.31 13.89 -0.45
N TYR A 191 -0.48 14.12 -1.48
CA TYR A 191 0.96 14.32 -1.35
C TYR A 191 1.35 15.80 -1.20
N SER A 192 0.38 16.72 -1.12
CA SER A 192 0.66 18.14 -0.85
C SER A 192 1.25 18.30 0.56
N PHE A 193 2.44 18.89 0.67
CA PHE A 193 3.12 19.05 1.95
C PHE A 193 2.44 20.10 2.83
N GLY A 194 2.33 19.83 4.14
CA GLY A 194 1.81 20.77 5.13
C GLY A 194 0.32 21.09 5.01
N ILE A 195 -0.43 20.28 4.25
CA ILE A 195 -1.86 20.45 4.09
C ILE A 195 -2.61 19.82 5.28
N SER A 196 -3.65 20.48 5.78
CA SER A 196 -4.55 19.84 6.75
C SER A 196 -5.51 18.88 6.05
N LEU A 197 -5.96 17.84 6.73
CA LEU A 197 -7.02 16.93 6.32
C LEU A 197 -8.31 17.68 5.99
N LYS A 198 -8.58 18.81 6.67
CA LYS A 198 -9.70 19.69 6.32
C LYS A 198 -9.54 20.27 4.91
N ASP A 199 -8.37 20.83 4.59
CA ASP A 199 -8.10 21.39 3.27
C ASP A 199 -8.04 20.29 2.19
N VAL A 200 -7.60 19.08 2.54
CA VAL A 200 -7.67 17.90 1.65
C VAL A 200 -9.12 17.60 1.29
N ILE A 201 -10.02 17.53 2.28
CA ILE A 201 -11.45 17.27 2.03
C ILE A 201 -12.04 18.33 1.11
N GLU A 202 -11.80 19.61 1.39
CA GLU A 202 -12.30 20.72 0.57
C GLU A 202 -11.81 20.64 -0.89
N ARG A 203 -10.51 20.39 -1.11
CA ARG A 203 -9.96 20.24 -2.48
C ARG A 203 -10.48 19.00 -3.20
N VAL A 204 -10.77 17.92 -2.47
CA VAL A 204 -11.38 16.71 -3.04
C VAL A 204 -12.81 17.01 -3.47
N GLU A 205 -13.60 17.71 -2.64
CA GLU A 205 -14.96 18.15 -2.97
C GLU A 205 -14.98 19.04 -4.22
N GLU A 206 -14.09 20.03 -4.30
CA GLU A 206 -13.94 20.89 -5.48
C GLU A 206 -13.64 20.09 -6.76
N TRP A 207 -12.76 19.10 -6.65
CA TRP A 207 -12.40 18.23 -7.78
C TRP A 207 -13.57 17.35 -8.24
N GLU A 208 -14.38 16.85 -7.30
CA GLU A 208 -15.58 16.06 -7.62
C GLU A 208 -16.63 16.91 -8.36
N LEU A 209 -16.90 18.12 -7.86
CA LEU A 209 -17.80 19.08 -8.52
C LEU A 209 -17.32 19.45 -9.93
N PHE A 210 -16.01 19.60 -10.11
CA PHE A 210 -15.42 19.88 -11.42
C PHE A 210 -15.65 18.72 -12.41
N ILE A 211 -15.50 17.46 -11.96
CA ILE A 211 -15.75 16.28 -12.79
C ILE A 211 -17.22 16.19 -13.19
N GLU A 212 -18.14 16.40 -12.24
CA GLU A 212 -19.57 16.38 -12.50
C GLU A 212 -19.96 17.47 -13.52
N THR A 213 -19.39 18.67 -13.36
CA THR A 213 -19.58 19.77 -14.30
C THR A 213 -19.08 19.38 -15.70
N GLN A 214 -17.88 18.79 -15.83
CA GLN A 214 -17.38 18.33 -17.12
C GLN A 214 -18.23 17.23 -17.76
N ALA A 215 -18.79 16.32 -16.96
CA ALA A 215 -19.66 15.27 -17.46
C ALA A 215 -20.98 15.83 -18.03
N SER A 216 -21.50 16.91 -17.43
CA SER A 216 -22.72 17.59 -17.89
C SER A 216 -22.52 18.36 -19.21
N VAL A 217 -21.31 18.85 -19.46
CA VAL A 217 -20.95 19.50 -20.72
C VAL A 217 -20.77 18.42 -21.77
N LYS A 218 -21.89 17.99 -22.37
CA LYS A 218 -21.87 17.13 -23.55
C LYS A 218 -20.83 17.71 -24.51
N PRO A 219 -19.80 16.95 -24.93
CA PRO A 219 -18.86 17.46 -25.90
C PRO A 219 -19.71 17.92 -27.07
N ARG A 220 -19.72 19.23 -27.35
CA ARG A 220 -20.31 19.74 -28.58
C ARG A 220 -19.63 18.92 -29.64
N LYS A 221 -20.34 17.95 -30.23
CA LYS A 221 -19.89 17.21 -31.39
C LYS A 221 -19.63 18.33 -32.38
N LYS A 222 -18.37 18.75 -32.50
CA LYS A 222 -17.93 19.58 -33.61
C LYS A 222 -18.19 18.66 -34.77
N THR A 223 -19.38 18.79 -35.36
CA THR A 223 -19.61 18.34 -36.71
C THR A 223 -18.59 19.13 -37.49
N PHE A 224 -17.40 18.55 -37.65
CA PHE A 224 -16.52 18.88 -38.74
C PHE A 224 -17.38 18.60 -39.95
N LYS A 225 -18.15 19.61 -40.38
CA LYS A 225 -18.60 19.66 -41.76
C LYS A 225 -17.29 19.50 -42.51
N PRO A 226 -17.09 18.40 -43.26
CA PRO A 226 -15.89 18.30 -44.08
C PRO A 226 -15.84 19.61 -44.84
N VAL A 227 -14.76 20.38 -44.61
CA VAL A 227 -14.48 21.54 -45.44
C VAL A 227 -14.47 20.94 -46.83
N LYS A 228 -15.50 21.24 -47.63
CA LYS A 228 -15.50 20.86 -49.04
C LYS A 228 -14.25 21.55 -49.57
N ASP A 229 -13.20 20.76 -49.75
CA ASP A 229 -11.96 21.21 -50.36
C ASP A 229 -12.37 21.67 -51.76
N ILE A 230 -12.61 22.98 -51.92
CA ILE A 230 -12.72 23.62 -53.22
C ILE A 230 -11.29 23.78 -53.72
N ARG A 231 -10.66 22.63 -53.95
CA ARG A 231 -9.51 22.47 -54.80
C ARG A 231 -9.78 21.16 -55.52
N GLU A 232 -10.11 21.25 -56.80
CA GLU A 232 -9.74 20.21 -57.75
C GLU A 232 -8.22 20.07 -57.69
N VAL A 233 -7.74 19.40 -56.64
CA VAL A 233 -6.37 18.93 -56.56
C VAL A 233 -6.31 17.87 -57.64
N GLN A 234 -5.67 18.24 -58.75
CA GLN A 234 -5.26 17.31 -59.78
C GLN A 234 -4.66 16.10 -59.07
N LYS A 235 -5.37 14.98 -59.06
CA LYS A 235 -4.90 13.76 -58.41
C LYS A 235 -3.55 13.45 -59.04
N PRO A 236 -2.45 13.37 -58.26
CA PRO A 236 -1.16 13.03 -58.83
C PRO A 236 -1.31 11.71 -59.57
N LYS A 237 -0.73 11.61 -60.77
CA LYS A 237 -0.70 10.36 -61.52
C LYS A 237 0.03 9.31 -60.70
N VAL A 238 -0.72 8.48 -59.99
CA VAL A 238 -0.18 7.37 -59.21
C VAL A 238 0.17 6.25 -60.18
N THR A 239 1.45 5.90 -60.23
CA THR A 239 1.97 4.71 -60.90
C THR A 239 2.09 3.56 -59.90
N CYS A 240 1.56 2.40 -60.24
CA CYS A 240 1.67 1.21 -59.41
C CYS A 240 3.12 0.72 -59.38
N TYR A 241 3.69 0.57 -58.19
CA TYR A 241 5.10 0.15 -58.04
C TYR A 241 5.34 -1.30 -58.52
N LYS A 242 4.31 -2.15 -58.50
CA LYS A 242 4.42 -3.56 -58.92
C LYS A 242 4.37 -3.75 -60.43
N CYS A 243 3.43 -3.09 -61.12
CA CYS A 243 3.22 -3.31 -62.55
C CYS A 243 3.58 -2.11 -63.43
N LYS A 244 4.00 -0.98 -62.84
CA LYS A 244 4.34 0.28 -63.50
C LYS A 244 3.24 0.92 -64.35
N MET A 245 2.00 0.43 -64.27
CA MET A 245 0.85 1.06 -64.93
C MET A 245 0.26 2.19 -64.07
N GLU A 246 -0.20 3.26 -64.71
CA GLU A 246 -0.89 4.38 -64.05
C GLU A 246 -2.31 3.99 -63.59
N GLY A 247 -2.82 4.64 -62.55
CA GLY A 247 -4.24 4.62 -62.19
C GLY A 247 -4.65 3.70 -61.03
N HIS A 248 -3.71 3.04 -60.35
CA HIS A 248 -3.99 2.27 -59.13
C HIS A 248 -2.76 2.17 -58.22
N TYR A 249 -2.98 1.87 -56.94
CA TYR A 249 -1.91 1.60 -55.97
C TYR A 249 -1.50 0.12 -55.97
N SER A 250 -0.29 -0.19 -55.47
CA SER A 250 0.27 -1.56 -55.44
C SER A 250 -0.58 -2.60 -54.68
N ASN A 251 -1.45 -2.16 -53.77
CA ASN A 251 -2.41 -2.98 -53.03
C ASN A 251 -3.67 -3.33 -53.86
N GLU A 252 -3.97 -2.55 -54.88
CA GLU A 252 -5.12 -2.73 -55.79
C GLU A 252 -4.70 -3.34 -57.14
N CYS A 253 -3.44 -3.77 -57.26
CA CYS A 253 -2.88 -4.28 -58.49
C CYS A 253 -3.45 -5.66 -58.84
N LYS A 254 -4.28 -5.71 -59.89
CA LYS A 254 -4.86 -6.96 -60.42
C LYS A 254 -3.83 -7.88 -61.09
N ASN A 255 -2.66 -7.34 -61.50
CA ASN A 255 -1.57 -8.11 -62.08
C ASN A 255 -0.70 -8.84 -61.03
N ASN A 256 -1.17 -8.96 -59.78
CA ASN A 256 -0.42 -9.63 -58.71
C ASN A 256 -0.44 -11.17 -58.83
N SER A 257 -0.88 -11.72 -59.96
CA SER A 257 -0.92 -13.16 -60.25
C SER A 257 0.23 -13.58 -61.15
N ALA A 258 1.47 -13.57 -60.65
CA ALA A 258 2.54 -14.48 -61.07
C ALA A 258 3.86 -14.16 -60.35
N LYS A 259 4.10 -14.84 -59.21
CA LYS A 259 5.31 -15.64 -58.96
C LYS A 259 5.18 -16.31 -57.60
N LEU A 260 4.54 -17.47 -57.64
CA LEU A 260 4.98 -18.62 -56.87
C LEU A 260 6.41 -18.95 -57.35
N ASN A 261 7.40 -18.87 -56.45
CA ASN A 261 8.30 -19.99 -56.21
C ASN A 261 9.16 -19.75 -54.96
N SER A 262 8.95 -20.68 -54.02
CA SER A 262 9.94 -21.29 -53.13
C SER A 262 10.90 -20.37 -52.35
N PHE A 263 10.57 -20.14 -51.07
CA PHE A 263 11.61 -20.16 -50.05
C PHE A 263 11.09 -20.89 -48.81
N GLU A 264 11.51 -22.14 -48.67
CA GLU A 264 11.36 -22.94 -47.48
C GLU A 264 11.98 -22.20 -46.29
N ARG A 265 11.24 -22.07 -45.19
CA ARG A 265 11.82 -21.90 -43.85
C ARG A 265 11.16 -22.91 -42.92
N THR A 266 11.89 -24.01 -42.80
CA THR A 266 12.12 -24.85 -41.61
C THR A 266 11.38 -24.43 -40.33
N LYS A 267 10.63 -25.40 -39.81
CA LYS A 267 10.20 -25.52 -38.41
C LYS A 267 11.40 -25.36 -37.45
N THR A 268 11.19 -24.57 -36.41
CA THR A 268 11.80 -24.70 -35.06
C THR A 268 10.65 -24.30 -34.13
N GLU A 269 9.88 -25.24 -33.58
CA GLU A 269 10.18 -26.01 -32.35
C GLU A 269 10.68 -25.13 -31.18
N ASP A 270 9.85 -25.16 -30.14
CA ASP A 270 10.14 -24.99 -28.72
C ASP A 270 10.67 -23.67 -28.16
N CYS A 271 9.79 -23.02 -27.39
CA CYS A 271 10.13 -22.43 -26.08
C CYS A 271 8.88 -22.46 -25.20
N LYS A 272 8.66 -23.60 -24.52
CA LYS A 272 7.89 -23.66 -23.28
C LYS A 272 8.65 -22.85 -22.23
N LEU A 273 8.07 -21.75 -21.77
CA LEU A 273 8.51 -21.11 -20.55
C LEU A 273 7.74 -21.76 -19.40
N ASP A 274 8.39 -22.75 -18.79
CA ASP A 274 8.04 -23.29 -17.48
C ASP A 274 8.31 -22.21 -16.42
N THR A 275 7.23 -21.66 -15.89
CA THR A 275 7.27 -20.82 -14.68
C THR A 275 7.48 -21.74 -13.48
N MET A 276 8.74 -21.95 -13.06
CA MET A 276 9.06 -22.59 -11.79
C MET A 276 8.66 -21.66 -10.63
N TYR A 277 7.65 -22.08 -9.86
CA TYR A 277 7.44 -21.61 -8.50
C TYR A 277 8.59 -22.10 -7.62
N VAL A 278 9.38 -21.16 -7.09
CA VAL A 278 10.30 -21.44 -5.99
C VAL A 278 9.51 -21.34 -4.70
N ILE A 279 9.23 -22.49 -4.10
CA ILE A 279 8.82 -22.61 -2.71
C ILE A 279 10.07 -22.35 -1.87
N VAL A 280 10.17 -21.18 -1.24
CA VAL A 280 11.11 -20.99 -0.13
C VAL A 280 10.40 -21.43 1.13
N VAL A 281 10.77 -22.63 1.58
CA VAL A 281 10.58 -23.04 2.97
C VAL A 281 11.75 -22.45 3.75
N VAL A 282 11.47 -21.45 4.59
CA VAL A 282 12.25 -21.15 5.81
C VAL A 282 11.26 -20.80 6.90
#